data_AF-A0A1R4H8A4-F1
#
_entry.id   AF-A0A1R4H8A4-F1
#
_cell.length_a   1.000
_cell.length_b   1.000
_cell.length_c   1.000
_cell.angle_alpha   90.00
_cell.angle_beta   90.00
_cell.angle_gamma   90.00
#
_symmetry.space_group_name_H-M   'P 1'
#
loop_
_entity.id
_entity.type
_entity.pdbx_description
1 polymer ?
#
loop_
_entity_poly.entity_id
_entity_poly.type
_entity_poly.pdbx_seq_one_letter_code
_entity_poly.pdbx_strand_id
1 'polypeptide(L)'
;MVLFFLRVALVCVNKIIIPPATTKHPQSAKHVEEAQAAKYPRIVTVDRPSTLARRTLVNTFPAMKTCRADNKKINTGDPKTDYDCDEYPQAVFRENAGKPSVKSIRANDNRGSGNKIGYYLKAHANENQVEVVVPVLKGKLYCKDAF
;
A
#
# COMPACT_ATOMS: atom_id res chain seq x y z
N MET A 1 -11.50 7.01 -47.43
CA MET A 1 -11.85 5.86 -46.56
C MET A 1 -10.59 5.43 -45.84
N VAL A 2 -10.51 5.60 -44.51
CA VAL A 2 -9.95 4.71 -43.47
C VAL A 2 -10.03 5.52 -42.17
N LEU A 3 -11.07 5.27 -41.38
CA LEU A 3 -11.21 5.84 -40.03
C LEU A 3 -10.33 4.99 -39.10
N PHE A 4 -9.24 5.55 -38.58
CA PHE A 4 -8.43 4.92 -37.54
C PHE A 4 -9.22 4.93 -36.23
N PHE A 5 -9.90 3.84 -35.91
CA PHE A 5 -10.49 3.63 -34.59
C PHE A 5 -9.37 3.36 -33.60
N LEU A 6 -8.94 4.39 -32.87
CA LEU A 6 -8.11 4.25 -31.69
C LEU A 6 -8.93 3.49 -30.64
N ARG A 7 -8.80 2.16 -30.59
CA ARG A 7 -9.37 1.34 -29.52
C ARG A 7 -8.63 1.69 -28.23
N VAL A 8 -9.21 2.58 -27.43
CA VAL A 8 -8.84 2.71 -26.02
C VAL A 8 -9.21 1.38 -25.37
N ALA A 9 -8.23 0.49 -25.23
CA ALA A 9 -8.40 -0.71 -24.43
C ALA A 9 -8.69 -0.23 -23.00
N LEU A 10 -9.93 -0.44 -22.55
CA LEU A 10 -10.30 -0.23 -21.17
C LEU A 10 -9.53 -1.29 -20.35
N VAL A 11 -8.35 -0.92 -19.86
CA VAL A 11 -7.60 -1.79 -18.96
C VAL A 11 -8.36 -1.78 -17.64
N CYS A 12 -9.16 -2.81 -17.40
CA CYS A 12 -9.73 -3.07 -16.08
C CYS A 12 -8.57 -3.42 -15.13
N VAL A 13 -8.01 -2.41 -14.47
CA VAL A 13 -7.02 -2.62 -13.41
C VAL A 13 -7.74 -3.23 -12.21
N ASN A 14 -7.24 -4.37 -11.73
CA ASN A 14 -7.77 -5.01 -10.53
C ASN A 14 -7.57 -4.08 -9.32
N LYS A 15 -8.58 -3.94 -8.45
CA LYS A 15 -8.53 -3.00 -7.33
C LYS A 15 -8.19 -3.70 -6.04
N ILE A 16 -7.12 -3.25 -5.38
CA ILE A 16 -6.87 -3.54 -3.96
C ILE A 16 -7.55 -2.45 -3.15
N ILE A 17 -8.64 -2.81 -2.50
CA ILE A 17 -9.39 -1.90 -1.65
C ILE A 17 -8.78 -1.95 -0.25
N ILE A 18 -8.11 -0.87 0.14
CA ILE A 18 -7.72 -0.64 1.53
C ILE A 18 -8.91 0.06 2.19
N PRO A 19 -9.59 -0.60 3.14
CA PRO A 19 -10.76 -0.01 3.80
C PRO A 19 -10.47 1.40 4.35
N PRO A 20 -11.46 2.31 4.35
CA PRO A 20 -11.27 3.70 4.74
C PRO A 20 -10.78 3.86 6.18
N ALA A 21 -10.29 5.06 6.49
CA ALA A 21 -9.81 5.49 7.80
C ALA A 21 -10.83 5.33 8.97
N THR A 22 -12.08 4.93 8.70
CA THR A 22 -13.13 4.70 9.69
C THR A 22 -13.38 3.20 9.98
N THR A 23 -12.50 2.31 9.50
CA THR A 23 -12.66 0.85 9.61
C THR A 23 -11.50 0.21 10.41
N LYS A 24 -11.21 -1.09 10.21
CA LYS A 24 -10.25 -1.87 11.03
C LYS A 24 -8.78 -1.38 11.00
N HIS A 25 -8.36 -0.65 9.96
CA HIS A 25 -6.96 -0.21 9.77
C HIS A 25 -6.87 1.30 9.44
N PRO A 26 -7.31 2.17 10.36
CA PRO A 26 -7.50 3.58 10.07
C PRO A 26 -6.21 4.35 9.77
N GLN A 27 -5.09 3.98 10.40
CA GLN A 27 -3.81 4.68 10.24
C GLN A 27 -3.14 4.32 8.91
N SER A 28 -3.18 3.04 8.53
CA SER A 28 -2.69 2.59 7.23
C SER A 28 -3.44 3.28 6.08
N ALA A 29 -4.78 3.33 6.16
CA ALA A 29 -5.60 3.99 5.15
C ALA A 29 -5.25 5.47 5.01
N LYS A 30 -5.10 6.18 6.13
CA LYS A 30 -4.69 7.59 6.15
C LYS A 30 -3.29 7.79 5.56
N HIS A 31 -2.33 6.89 5.84
CA HIS A 31 -1.01 6.96 5.26
C HIS A 31 -1.05 6.81 3.73
N VAL A 32 -1.85 5.87 3.20
CA VAL A 32 -2.04 5.72 1.76
C VAL A 32 -2.65 6.97 1.13
N GLU A 33 -3.67 7.57 1.74
CA GLU A 33 -4.28 8.82 1.25
C GLU A 33 -3.26 9.96 1.17
N GLU A 34 -2.49 10.17 2.24
CA GLU A 34 -1.44 11.20 2.31
C GLU A 34 -0.33 10.94 1.29
N ALA A 35 0.13 9.69 1.14
CA ALA A 35 1.15 9.34 0.16
C ALA A 35 0.65 9.57 -1.27
N GLN A 36 -0.59 9.17 -1.60
CA GLN A 36 -1.18 9.43 -2.91
C GLN A 36 -1.37 10.94 -3.16
N ALA A 37 -1.71 11.72 -2.14
CA ALA A 37 -1.73 13.19 -2.23
C ALA A 37 -0.34 13.77 -2.51
N ALA A 38 0.70 13.17 -1.91
CA ALA A 38 2.11 13.45 -2.16
C ALA A 38 2.66 12.82 -3.46
N LYS A 39 1.79 12.46 -4.41
CA LYS A 39 2.12 11.96 -5.76
C LYS A 39 2.72 10.56 -5.83
N TYR A 40 2.68 9.78 -4.76
CA TYR A 40 2.95 8.35 -4.86
C TYR A 40 1.87 7.64 -5.71
N PRO A 41 2.22 6.61 -6.50
CA PRO A 41 1.32 6.05 -7.50
C PRO A 41 0.14 5.32 -6.87
N ARG A 42 -1.02 5.40 -7.54
CA ARG A 42 -2.22 4.61 -7.22
C ARG A 42 -2.18 3.23 -7.86
N ILE A 43 -1.67 3.16 -9.09
CA ILE A 43 -1.49 1.91 -9.84
C ILE A 43 -0.09 1.42 -9.55
N VAL A 44 0.00 0.20 -9.02
CA VAL A 44 1.24 -0.43 -8.59
C VAL A 44 1.37 -1.83 -9.19
N THR A 45 2.59 -2.28 -9.39
CA THR A 45 2.90 -3.53 -10.09
C THR A 45 3.38 -4.57 -9.09
N VAL A 46 2.71 -5.73 -9.05
CA VAL A 46 3.07 -6.82 -8.14
C VAL A 46 4.41 -7.44 -8.56
N ASP A 47 5.39 -7.42 -7.66
CA ASP A 47 6.72 -7.99 -7.88
C ASP A 47 7.25 -8.58 -6.56
N ARG A 48 6.82 -9.82 -6.30
CA ARG A 48 7.22 -10.58 -5.11
C ARG A 48 8.70 -10.93 -5.09
N PRO A 49 9.32 -11.44 -6.18
CA PRO A 49 10.73 -11.83 -6.18
C PRO A 49 11.68 -10.73 -5.70
N SER A 50 11.41 -9.47 -6.06
CA SER A 50 12.24 -8.33 -5.63
C SER A 50 11.91 -7.76 -4.24
N THR A 51 10.95 -8.32 -3.49
CA THR A 51 10.53 -7.79 -2.18
C THR A 51 11.67 -7.70 -1.18
N LEU A 52 12.50 -8.75 -1.09
CA LEU A 52 13.63 -8.77 -0.17
C LEU A 52 14.66 -7.67 -0.52
N ALA A 53 14.97 -7.51 -1.81
CA ALA A 53 15.88 -6.48 -2.28
C ALA A 53 15.36 -5.07 -1.93
N ARG A 54 14.06 -4.80 -2.09
CA ARG A 54 13.46 -3.51 -1.71
C ARG A 54 13.49 -3.26 -0.21
N ARG A 55 13.19 -4.29 0.60
CA ARG A 55 13.31 -4.20 2.07
C ARG A 55 14.76 -3.97 2.53
N THR A 56 15.74 -4.48 1.81
CA THR A 56 17.15 -4.17 2.08
C THR A 56 17.46 -2.73 1.67
N LEU A 57 17.04 -2.30 0.48
CA LEU A 57 17.31 -0.97 -0.03
C LEU A 57 16.69 0.14 0.83
N VAL A 58 15.44 -0.04 1.28
CA VAL A 58 14.74 0.92 2.14
C VAL A 58 15.46 1.14 3.48
N ASN A 59 16.25 0.18 3.97
CA ASN A 59 17.06 0.36 5.17
C ASN A 59 18.12 1.46 5.02
N THR A 60 18.47 1.82 3.79
CA THR A 60 19.40 2.92 3.49
C THR A 60 18.69 4.28 3.43
N PHE A 61 17.35 4.29 3.25
CA PHE A 61 16.54 5.49 3.07
C PHE A 61 16.40 6.31 4.37
N PRO A 62 16.68 7.63 4.36
CA PRO A 62 16.67 8.44 5.57
C PRO A 62 15.36 8.39 6.36
N ALA A 63 14.20 8.47 5.70
CA ALA A 63 12.91 8.44 6.39
C ALA A 63 12.66 7.12 7.14
N MET A 64 13.09 6.00 6.56
CA MET A 64 13.00 4.69 7.21
C MET A 64 13.93 4.59 8.42
N LYS A 65 15.16 5.11 8.31
CA LYS A 65 16.10 5.16 9.44
C LYS A 65 15.54 5.98 10.59
N THR A 66 15.02 7.17 10.31
CA THR A 66 14.41 8.04 11.32
C THR A 66 13.22 7.36 11.97
N CYS A 67 12.27 6.84 11.19
CA CYS A 67 11.10 6.15 11.71
C CYS A 67 11.48 5.00 12.66
N ARG A 68 12.44 4.16 12.27
CA ARG A 68 12.87 3.03 13.12
C ARG A 68 13.61 3.48 14.37
N ALA A 69 14.44 4.51 14.27
CA ALA A 69 15.13 5.09 15.41
C ALA A 69 14.14 5.66 16.43
N ASP A 70 13.06 6.30 15.95
CA ASP A 70 12.01 6.84 16.81
C ASP A 70 11.15 5.74 17.41
N ASN A 71 10.71 4.76 16.62
CA ASN A 71 9.96 3.61 17.14
C ASN A 71 10.75 2.84 18.18
N LYS A 72 12.08 2.69 18.01
CA LYS A 72 12.94 2.03 19.00
C LYS A 72 12.94 2.71 20.37
N LYS A 73 12.70 4.03 20.44
CA LYS A 73 12.63 4.78 21.71
C LYS A 73 11.32 4.56 22.46
N ILE A 74 10.24 4.22 21.75
CA ILE A 74 8.87 4.18 22.30
C ILE A 74 8.29 2.76 22.36
N ASN A 75 8.80 1.82 21.56
CA ASN A 75 8.30 0.46 21.55
C ASN A 75 8.78 -0.31 22.78
N THR A 76 7.86 -1.08 23.36
CA THR A 76 8.07 -1.88 24.57
C THR A 76 8.16 -3.38 24.27
N GLY A 77 7.84 -3.79 23.05
CA GLY A 77 7.74 -5.19 22.64
C GLY A 77 6.31 -5.73 22.62
N ASP A 78 5.31 -4.95 23.03
CA ASP A 78 3.89 -5.32 22.92
C ASP A 78 3.29 -4.81 21.59
N PRO A 79 2.92 -5.70 20.64
CA PRO A 79 2.34 -5.29 19.35
C PRO A 79 1.04 -4.46 19.44
N LYS A 80 0.33 -4.48 20.58
CA LYS A 80 -0.87 -3.67 20.79
C LYS A 80 -0.54 -2.20 21.02
N THR A 81 0.61 -1.91 21.61
CA THR A 81 1.05 -0.55 21.94
C THR A 81 2.18 -0.07 21.04
N ASP A 82 2.93 -0.99 20.44
CA ASP A 82 4.08 -0.68 19.59
C ASP A 82 3.67 -0.07 18.25
N TYR A 83 4.68 0.47 17.58
CA TYR A 83 4.59 1.09 16.27
C TYR A 83 5.49 0.37 15.28
N ASP A 84 5.02 0.25 14.05
CA ASP A 84 5.79 -0.19 12.90
C ASP A 84 5.97 0.99 11.91
N CYS A 85 7.00 0.90 11.07
CA CYS A 85 7.20 1.84 9.96
C CYS A 85 6.48 1.30 8.73
N ASP A 86 5.30 1.85 8.43
CA ASP A 86 4.54 1.50 7.24
C ASP A 86 5.15 2.13 5.98
N GLU A 87 4.99 1.45 4.86
CA GLU A 87 5.58 1.80 3.56
C GLU A 87 4.50 1.92 2.49
N TYR A 88 4.48 3.04 1.78
CA TYR A 88 3.67 3.20 0.58
C TYR A 88 4.47 3.77 -0.61
N PRO A 89 4.52 3.09 -1.76
CA PRO A 89 4.05 1.72 -2.00
C PRO A 89 4.80 0.70 -1.14
N GLN A 90 4.15 -0.42 -0.84
CA GLN A 90 4.76 -1.52 -0.09
C GLN A 90 5.87 -2.19 -0.89
N ALA A 91 6.84 -2.82 -0.21
CA ALA A 91 7.97 -3.50 -0.84
C ALA A 91 7.61 -4.62 -1.84
N VAL A 92 6.38 -5.16 -1.78
CA VAL A 92 5.88 -6.14 -2.75
C VAL A 92 5.56 -5.51 -4.11
N PHE A 93 5.49 -4.18 -4.19
CA PHE A 93 5.25 -3.43 -5.40
C PHE A 93 6.54 -2.88 -5.99
N ARG A 94 6.63 -2.86 -7.33
CA ARG A 94 7.79 -2.36 -8.07
C ARG A 94 8.12 -0.91 -7.71
N GLU A 95 7.09 -0.11 -7.56
CA GLU A 95 7.11 1.34 -7.39
C GLU A 95 7.64 1.77 -6.01
N ASN A 96 7.77 0.86 -5.04
CA ASN A 96 8.47 1.17 -3.80
C ASN A 96 9.91 1.63 -4.10
N ALA A 97 10.60 0.95 -5.03
CA ALA A 97 11.93 1.32 -5.56
C ALA A 97 12.96 1.78 -4.51
N GLY A 98 12.83 1.37 -3.24
CA GLY A 98 13.67 1.82 -2.12
C GLY A 98 13.42 3.25 -1.63
N LYS A 99 12.40 3.94 -2.17
CA LYS A 99 12.01 5.31 -1.79
C LYS A 99 10.50 5.40 -1.51
N PRO A 100 9.94 4.58 -0.61
CA PRO A 100 8.53 4.70 -0.25
C PRO A 100 8.26 5.93 0.61
N SER A 101 7.00 6.37 0.64
CA SER A 101 6.47 7.11 1.77
C SER A 101 6.57 6.24 3.02
N VAL A 102 7.10 6.80 4.11
CA VAL A 102 7.26 6.09 5.37
C VAL A 102 6.52 6.82 6.47
N LYS A 103 5.72 6.09 7.25
CA LYS A 103 5.01 6.65 8.40
C LYS A 103 5.03 5.68 9.57
N SER A 104 5.31 6.21 10.76
CA SER A 104 5.14 5.45 12.00
C SER A 104 3.65 5.35 12.33
N ILE A 105 3.14 4.12 12.42
CA ILE A 105 1.75 3.81 12.76
C ILE A 105 1.69 2.63 13.72
N ARG A 106 0.56 2.44 14.42
CA ARG A 106 0.37 1.33 15.38
C ARG A 106 0.64 -0.01 14.71
N ALA A 107 1.44 -0.86 15.35
CA ALA A 107 1.86 -2.15 14.81
C ALA A 107 0.67 -3.06 14.50
N ASN A 108 -0.33 -3.11 15.38
CA ASN A 108 -1.56 -3.87 15.12
C ASN A 108 -2.34 -3.37 13.89
N ASP A 109 -2.39 -2.05 13.66
CA ASP A 109 -3.01 -1.45 12.46
C ASP A 109 -2.25 -1.88 11.20
N ASN A 110 -0.93 -1.66 11.19
CA ASN A 110 -0.05 -1.95 10.07
C ASN A 110 -0.07 -3.43 9.68
N ARG A 111 0.14 -4.32 10.66
CA ARG A 111 0.21 -5.78 10.41
C ARG A 111 -1.13 -6.34 9.95
N GLY A 112 -2.24 -5.83 10.50
CA GLY A 112 -3.58 -6.18 10.05
C GLY A 112 -3.83 -5.76 8.60
N SER A 113 -3.48 -4.51 8.26
CA SER A 113 -3.55 -4.00 6.88
C SER A 113 -2.69 -4.81 5.92
N GLY A 114 -1.43 -5.06 6.29
CA GLY A 114 -0.48 -5.84 5.51
C GLY A 114 -0.94 -7.28 5.27
N ASN A 115 -1.53 -7.95 6.27
CA ASN A 115 -2.11 -9.28 6.12
C ASN A 115 -3.26 -9.27 5.10
N LYS A 116 -4.18 -8.31 5.22
CA LYS A 116 -5.33 -8.18 4.31
C LYS A 116 -4.88 -7.91 2.86
N ILE A 117 -3.91 -7.02 2.67
CA ILE A 117 -3.35 -6.75 1.33
C ILE A 117 -2.64 -7.99 0.80
N GLY A 118 -1.86 -8.68 1.63
CA GLY A 118 -1.22 -9.95 1.28
C GLY A 118 -2.22 -11.01 0.85
N TYR A 119 -3.38 -11.10 1.51
CA TYR A 119 -4.48 -12.00 1.12
C TYR A 119 -5.04 -11.66 -0.25
N TYR A 120 -5.37 -10.38 -0.51
CA TYR A 120 -5.84 -9.95 -1.84
C TYR A 120 -4.83 -10.24 -2.94
N LEU A 121 -3.55 -10.01 -2.64
CA LEU A 121 -2.47 -10.25 -3.60
C LEU A 121 -2.39 -11.73 -4.01
N LYS A 122 -2.82 -12.71 -3.21
CA LYS A 122 -2.77 -14.13 -3.60
C LYS A 122 -3.49 -14.42 -4.93
N ALA A 123 -4.51 -13.64 -5.28
CA ALA A 123 -5.24 -13.75 -6.53
C ALA A 123 -4.52 -13.10 -7.75
N HIS A 124 -3.38 -12.46 -7.54
CA HIS A 124 -2.67 -11.71 -8.56
C HIS A 124 -1.26 -12.26 -8.81
N ALA A 125 -0.98 -12.61 -10.07
CA ALA A 125 0.35 -13.00 -10.50
C ALA A 125 1.36 -11.84 -10.35
N ASN A 126 2.65 -12.15 -10.41
CA ASN A 126 3.66 -11.09 -10.59
C ASN A 126 3.42 -10.39 -11.95
N GLU A 127 3.92 -9.18 -12.11
CA GLU A 127 3.67 -8.27 -13.25
C GLU A 127 2.24 -7.71 -13.35
N ASN A 128 1.28 -8.25 -12.59
CA ASN A 128 -0.07 -7.68 -12.56
C ASN A 128 -0.03 -6.25 -12.01
N GLN A 129 -0.72 -5.35 -12.70
CA GLN A 129 -1.03 -4.02 -12.19
C GLN A 129 -2.30 -4.07 -11.34
N VAL A 130 -2.24 -3.43 -10.20
CA VAL A 130 -3.35 -3.26 -9.27
C VAL A 130 -3.49 -1.81 -8.85
N GLU A 131 -4.71 -1.34 -8.68
CA GLU A 131 -4.98 0.01 -8.17
C GLU A 131 -5.23 -0.07 -6.66
N VAL A 132 -4.44 0.66 -5.88
CA VAL A 132 -4.68 0.81 -4.44
C VAL A 132 -5.69 1.93 -4.21
N VAL A 133 -6.86 1.56 -3.73
CA VAL A 133 -7.98 2.48 -3.50
C VAL A 133 -8.29 2.55 -2.01
N VAL A 134 -8.29 3.77 -1.47
CA VAL A 134 -8.91 4.08 -0.18
C VAL A 134 -10.27 4.68 -0.48
N PRO A 135 -11.39 3.94 -0.30
CA PRO A 135 -12.69 4.43 -0.71
C PRO A 135 -13.15 5.50 0.28
N VAL A 136 -13.52 6.67 -0.23
CA VAL A 136 -14.18 7.70 0.60
C VAL A 136 -15.62 7.23 0.84
N LEU A 137 -16.03 7.04 2.11
CA LEU A 137 -17.42 6.78 2.47
C LEU A 137 -18.27 8.05 2.27
N LYS A 138 -18.49 8.44 1.02
CA LYS A 138 -19.49 9.44 0.63
C LYS A 138 -20.55 8.75 -0.23
N GLY A 139 -21.47 8.04 0.42
CA GLY A 139 -22.75 7.62 -0.17
C GLY A 139 -22.72 6.76 -1.44
N LYS A 140 -21.56 6.29 -1.91
CA LYS A 140 -21.45 5.38 -3.06
C LYS A 140 -20.84 4.08 -2.62
N LEU A 141 -21.65 3.03 -2.67
CA LEU A 141 -21.19 1.65 -2.59
C LEU A 141 -20.10 1.45 -3.64
N TYR A 142 -18.89 1.16 -3.19
CA TYR A 142 -17.89 0.53 -4.05
C TYR A 142 -18.28 -0.94 -4.18
N CYS A 143 -18.24 -1.48 -5.41
CA CYS A 143 -18.67 -2.83 -5.79
C CYS A 143 -18.55 -3.84 -4.64
N LYS A 144 -19.70 -4.32 -4.18
CA LYS A 144 -19.84 -5.33 -3.12
C LYS A 144 -19.42 -6.74 -3.57
N ASP A 145 -18.91 -6.90 -4.78
CA ASP A 145 -18.76 -8.22 -5.41
C ASP A 145 -17.35 -8.84 -5.25
N ALA A 146 -16.64 -8.51 -4.17
CA ALA A 146 -15.31 -9.08 -3.89
C ALA A 146 -15.10 -9.38 -2.39
N PHE A 147 -16.13 -9.89 -1.72
CA PHE A 147 -16.05 -10.46 -0.37
C PHE A 147 -16.02 -11.99 -0.42
#